data_AF-A0A4Q0VJ76-F1
#
_entry.id   AF-A0A4Q0VJ76-F1
#
_cell.length_a   1.000
_cell.length_b   1.000
_cell.length_c   1.000
_cell.angle_alpha   90.00
_cell.angle_beta   90.00
_cell.angle_gamma   90.00
#
_symmetry.space_group_name_H-M   'P 1'
#
loop_
_entity.id
_entity.type
_entity.pdbx_description
1 polymer ?
#
loop_
_entity_poly.entity_id
_entity_poly.type
_entity_poly.pdbx_seq_one_letter_code
_entity_poly.pdbx_strand_id
1 'polypeptide(L)'
;MRYAISKRHLRRIFMLKRDLFNSKMFEAPDDNTGAPTDGQKPTEPTPSSDPNPDDGHKDGEPNKVPIKDQRRIRQDAVDQFMNSDKFKGFIDEAIAKGEARAKMSAEEKAEADRKAQEQRDQQERDNFHKEQAHFYAQQELANRKLPATFADYVADQDHDTMIANVDSFEKSFNEAVHDETLKRMQGDQTPAAGTQTPGATVTQKDWDAMSFTDQYTLMQKNPELAKKFTK
;
A
#
# COMPACT_ATOMS: atom_id res chain seq x y z
N MET A 1 -16.65 54.93 49.90
CA MET A 1 -17.44 53.74 49.50
C MET A 1 -16.49 52.61 49.14
N ARG A 2 -16.51 51.50 49.90
CA ARG A 2 -15.64 50.33 49.70
C ARG A 2 -16.38 49.29 48.85
N TYR A 3 -15.87 48.94 47.67
CA TYR A 3 -16.34 47.75 46.95
C TYR A 3 -15.64 46.51 47.52
N ALA A 4 -16.42 45.69 48.22
CA ALA A 4 -16.03 44.36 48.64
C ALA A 4 -16.15 43.40 47.44
N ILE A 5 -15.04 43.11 46.76
CA ILE A 5 -14.99 42.00 45.80
C ILE A 5 -14.77 40.72 46.61
N SER A 6 -15.90 40.06 46.87
CA SER A 6 -16.03 38.77 47.55
C SER A 6 -15.15 37.69 46.90
N LYS A 7 -14.55 36.84 47.74
CA LYS A 7 -13.79 35.61 47.37
C LYS A 7 -14.54 34.63 46.44
N ARG A 8 -15.81 34.89 46.12
CA ARG A 8 -16.59 34.18 45.09
C ARG A 8 -16.16 34.53 43.66
N HIS A 9 -15.60 35.72 43.41
CA HIS A 9 -15.27 36.17 42.06
C HIS A 9 -13.96 35.55 41.52
N LEU A 10 -12.99 35.27 42.40
CA LEU A 10 -11.71 34.65 42.03
C LEU A 10 -11.83 33.15 41.69
N ARG A 11 -12.83 32.44 42.23
CA ARG A 11 -13.08 31.04 41.88
C ARG A 11 -13.65 30.86 40.46
N ARG A 12 -14.37 31.87 39.94
CA ARG A 12 -14.90 31.84 38.55
C ARG A 12 -13.81 31.96 37.49
N ILE A 13 -12.78 32.78 37.74
CA ILE A 13 -11.67 32.99 36.80
C ILE A 13 -10.75 31.76 36.75
N PHE A 14 -10.57 31.06 37.89
CA PHE A 14 -9.78 29.83 37.95
C PHE A 14 -10.49 28.64 37.27
N MET A 15 -11.84 28.58 37.32
CA MET A 15 -12.61 27.57 36.58
C MET A 15 -12.56 27.79 35.06
N LEU A 16 -12.66 29.04 34.58
CA LEU A 16 -12.61 29.35 33.14
C LEU A 16 -11.30 28.94 32.44
N LYS A 17 -10.17 28.91 33.17
CA LYS A 17 -8.87 28.52 32.60
C LYS A 17 -8.63 27.01 32.58
N ARG A 18 -9.37 26.23 33.37
CA ARG A 18 -9.31 24.76 33.32
C ARG A 18 -10.23 24.20 32.24
N ASP A 19 -11.34 24.88 31.98
CA ASP A 19 -12.29 24.51 30.92
C ASP A 19 -11.72 24.76 29.51
N LEU A 20 -10.76 25.69 29.36
CA LEU A 20 -10.09 25.94 28.08
C LEU A 20 -9.08 24.84 27.68
N PHE A 21 -8.53 24.10 28.65
CA PHE A 21 -7.50 23.09 28.40
C PHE A 21 -8.06 21.68 28.13
N ASN A 22 -9.37 21.49 28.31
CA ASN A 22 -10.06 20.21 28.08
C ASN A 22 -11.00 20.20 26.85
N SER A 23 -11.01 21.26 26.03
CA SER A 23 -12.07 21.49 25.02
C SER A 23 -11.62 21.49 23.55
N LYS A 24 -10.48 20.89 23.15
CA LYS A 24 -10.14 20.87 21.71
C LYS A 24 -9.25 19.73 21.21
N MET A 25 -9.39 18.54 21.79
CA MET A 25 -8.95 17.31 21.15
C MET A 25 -10.19 16.44 20.94
N PHE A 26 -10.45 16.10 19.67
CA PHE A 26 -11.55 15.30 19.12
C PHE A 26 -12.88 16.02 18.80
N GLU A 27 -13.00 16.46 17.54
CA GLU A 27 -14.28 16.60 16.83
C GLU A 27 -14.04 16.16 15.38
N ALA A 28 -14.16 14.85 15.16
CA ALA A 28 -14.39 14.25 13.84
C ALA A 28 -15.90 13.99 13.73
N PRO A 29 -16.50 14.08 12.53
CA PRO A 29 -17.95 14.02 12.39
C PRO A 29 -18.54 12.68 12.84
N ASP A 30 -19.66 12.83 13.53
CA ASP A 30 -20.55 11.88 14.17
C ASP A 30 -21.17 10.90 13.17
N ASP A 31 -21.12 9.60 13.48
CA ASP A 31 -22.07 8.59 13.01
C ASP A 31 -22.28 7.54 14.13
N ASN A 32 -23.29 7.81 14.97
CA ASN A 32 -24.39 6.90 15.31
C ASN A 32 -24.36 6.07 16.62
N THR A 33 -25.45 6.28 17.39
CA THR A 33 -26.20 5.38 18.30
C THR A 33 -25.69 5.00 19.71
N GLY A 34 -26.39 5.50 20.75
CA GLY A 34 -26.95 4.62 21.80
C GLY A 34 -26.71 4.94 23.29
N ALA A 35 -27.56 5.80 23.87
CA ALA A 35 -28.10 5.83 25.25
C ALA A 35 -27.18 5.94 26.52
N PRO A 36 -27.67 6.54 27.63
CA PRO A 36 -26.83 7.10 28.71
C PRO A 36 -26.83 6.27 30.02
N THR A 37 -25.72 6.25 30.76
CA THR A 37 -25.68 5.84 32.17
C THR A 37 -24.81 6.75 33.06
N ASP A 38 -25.55 7.35 34.00
CA ASP A 38 -25.29 7.87 35.34
C ASP A 38 -23.88 7.76 35.99
N GLY A 39 -23.42 8.92 36.47
CA GLY A 39 -22.89 9.14 37.83
C GLY A 39 -21.62 8.45 38.32
N GLN A 40 -20.50 9.19 38.41
CA GLN A 40 -19.72 9.28 39.68
C GLN A 40 -18.65 10.39 39.68
N LYS A 41 -18.73 11.24 40.71
CA LYS A 41 -17.75 12.27 41.08
C LYS A 41 -16.76 11.68 42.12
N PRO A 42 -15.47 12.08 42.12
CA PRO A 42 -14.40 11.44 42.89
C PRO A 42 -14.52 11.58 44.42
N THR A 43 -14.17 10.49 45.12
CA THR A 43 -13.99 10.37 46.56
C THR A 43 -12.57 10.78 46.99
N GLU A 44 -12.46 11.56 48.06
CA GLU A 44 -11.24 11.72 48.89
C GLU A 44 -11.71 11.68 50.36
N PRO A 45 -11.19 10.76 51.20
CA PRO A 45 -10.36 11.14 52.36
C PRO A 45 -9.25 10.05 52.62
N THR A 46 -8.15 10.18 53.36
CA THR A 46 -7.72 10.97 54.52
C THR A 46 -6.22 10.66 54.74
N PRO A 47 -5.37 11.58 55.24
CA PRO A 47 -4.01 11.25 55.67
C PRO A 47 -4.02 10.67 57.10
N SER A 48 -3.13 9.71 57.40
CA SER A 48 -2.87 9.31 58.78
C SER A 48 -1.42 8.92 59.03
N SER A 49 -0.94 9.43 60.19
CA SER A 49 0.10 8.92 61.08
C SER A 49 1.58 9.23 60.77
N ASP A 50 2.13 10.15 61.58
CA ASP A 50 3.57 10.27 61.91
C ASP A 50 4.11 8.96 62.53
N PRO A 51 5.45 8.75 62.52
CA PRO A 51 6.20 9.01 63.76
C PRO A 51 7.53 9.76 63.55
N ASN A 52 7.78 10.75 64.40
CA ASN A 52 9.09 11.37 64.63
C ASN A 52 10.13 10.35 65.13
N PRO A 53 11.41 10.57 64.81
CA PRO A 53 12.48 10.38 65.79
C PRO A 53 13.16 11.73 66.10
N ASP A 54 13.17 12.00 67.39
CA ASP A 54 14.00 12.97 68.09
C ASP A 54 15.50 12.63 67.88
N ASP A 55 16.30 13.62 67.49
CA ASP A 55 17.66 13.77 68.00
C ASP A 55 18.17 15.19 67.70
N GLY A 56 18.54 15.89 68.77
CA GLY A 56 18.82 17.31 68.77
C GLY A 56 20.25 17.70 68.36
N HIS A 57 20.40 18.98 67.99
CA HIS A 57 21.57 19.79 68.35
C HIS A 57 21.16 21.26 68.34
N LYS A 58 21.52 21.99 69.41
CA LYS A 58 21.36 23.44 69.52
C LYS A 58 22.62 24.19 69.07
N ASP A 59 22.39 25.47 68.78
CA ASP A 59 23.28 26.63 68.88
C ASP A 59 23.85 27.21 67.57
N GLY A 60 23.31 28.39 67.24
CA GLY A 60 23.74 29.29 66.18
C GLY A 60 22.54 30.09 65.68
N GLU A 61 22.38 31.35 66.13
CA GLU A 61 21.42 32.28 65.51
C GLU A 61 21.83 32.55 64.05
N PRO A 62 20.96 32.30 63.06
CA PRO A 62 20.81 33.21 61.95
C PRO A 62 19.61 34.09 62.26
N ASN A 63 19.76 35.40 62.10
CA ASN A 63 18.68 36.38 62.18
C ASN A 63 17.52 35.91 61.26
N LYS A 64 16.52 35.20 61.81
CA LYS A 64 15.46 34.57 61.03
C LYS A 64 14.46 35.67 60.69
N VAL A 65 14.57 36.25 59.50
CA VAL A 65 13.51 37.09 58.93
C VAL A 65 12.17 36.35 59.11
N PRO A 66 11.15 36.98 59.70
CA PRO A 66 9.86 36.34 59.94
C PRO A 66 9.35 35.69 58.66
N ILE A 67 8.73 34.50 58.76
CA ILE A 67 8.26 33.73 57.58
C ILE A 67 7.39 34.57 56.65
N LYS A 68 6.64 35.54 57.19
CA LYS A 68 5.84 36.51 56.42
C LYS A 68 6.71 37.45 55.59
N ASP A 69 7.80 37.96 56.14
CA ASP A 69 8.73 38.86 55.45
C ASP A 69 9.56 38.08 54.42
N GLN A 70 9.93 36.85 54.74
CA GLN A 70 10.58 35.95 53.79
C GLN A 70 9.67 35.61 52.59
N ARG A 71 8.35 35.47 52.82
CA ARG A 71 7.37 35.30 51.74
C ARG A 71 7.26 36.57 50.89
N ARG A 72 7.22 37.75 51.52
CA ARG A 72 7.16 39.04 50.81
C ARG A 72 8.41 39.28 49.97
N ILE A 73 9.61 39.06 50.52
CA ILE A 73 10.88 39.21 49.79
C ILE A 73 10.94 38.27 48.58
N ARG A 74 10.46 37.02 48.71
CA ARG A 74 10.37 36.11 47.56
C ARG A 74 9.35 36.58 46.53
N GLN A 75 8.21 37.13 46.96
CA GLN A 75 7.20 37.68 46.06
C GLN A 75 7.77 38.89 45.29
N ASP A 76 8.40 39.83 45.99
CA ASP A 76 8.97 41.04 45.41
C ASP A 76 10.15 40.70 44.47
N ALA A 77 10.95 39.69 44.79
CA ALA A 77 12.01 39.21 43.90
C ALA A 77 11.47 38.56 42.62
N VAL A 78 10.36 37.81 42.73
CA VAL A 78 9.67 37.24 41.56
C VAL A 78 9.04 38.36 40.72
N ASP A 79 8.40 39.34 41.34
CA ASP A 79 7.79 40.47 40.64
C ASP A 79 8.84 41.37 39.96
N GLN A 80 9.98 41.58 40.60
CA GLN A 80 11.13 42.28 39.98
C GLN A 80 11.70 41.49 38.80
N PHE A 81 11.82 40.17 38.92
CA PHE A 81 12.29 39.32 37.84
C PHE A 81 11.32 39.34 36.65
N MET A 82 10.01 39.20 36.90
CA MET A 82 8.96 39.25 35.88
C MET A 82 8.90 40.59 35.16
N ASN A 83 9.21 41.69 35.85
CA ASN A 83 9.26 43.03 35.28
C ASN A 83 10.60 43.38 34.63
N SER A 84 11.63 42.56 34.81
CA SER A 84 12.96 42.78 34.23
C SER A 84 12.96 42.59 32.71
N ASP A 85 13.79 43.35 32.01
CA ASP A 85 13.94 43.26 30.56
C ASP A 85 14.47 41.89 30.11
N LYS A 86 15.20 41.20 31.00
CA LYS A 86 15.68 39.83 30.75
C LYS A 86 14.51 38.85 30.64
N PHE A 87 13.54 38.92 31.55
CA PHE A 87 12.38 38.03 31.51
C PHE A 87 11.49 38.31 30.30
N LYS A 88 11.25 39.59 29.99
CA LYS A 88 10.52 39.99 28.77
C LYS A 88 11.21 39.47 27.52
N GLY A 89 12.52 39.62 27.41
CA GLY A 89 13.31 39.08 26.29
C GLY A 89 13.20 37.56 26.16
N PHE A 90 13.21 36.81 27.27
CA PHE A 90 13.00 35.36 27.23
C PHE A 90 11.60 34.97 26.75
N ILE A 91 10.56 35.71 27.17
CA ILE A 91 9.19 35.48 26.72
C ILE A 91 9.05 35.80 25.24
N ASP A 92 9.58 36.95 24.78
CA ASP A 92 9.52 37.36 23.38
C ASP A 92 10.29 36.37 22.48
N GLU A 93 11.46 35.90 22.91
CA GLU A 93 12.23 34.87 22.20
C GLU A 93 11.49 33.52 22.18
N ALA A 94 10.86 33.13 23.29
CA ALA A 94 10.06 31.91 23.36
C ALA A 94 8.81 31.98 22.48
N ILE A 95 8.15 33.14 22.40
CA ILE A 95 7.02 33.39 21.50
C ILE A 95 7.51 33.35 20.05
N ALA A 96 8.58 34.06 19.70
CA ALA A 96 9.12 34.08 18.34
C ALA A 96 9.58 32.69 17.87
N LYS A 97 10.25 31.92 18.73
CA LYS A 97 10.62 30.52 18.45
C LYS A 97 9.40 29.61 18.37
N GLY A 98 8.40 29.82 19.22
CA GLY A 98 7.14 29.09 19.21
C GLY A 98 6.36 29.34 17.92
N GLU A 99 6.28 30.59 17.46
CA GLU A 99 5.63 30.98 16.21
C GLU A 99 6.41 30.49 14.99
N ALA A 100 7.74 30.61 14.98
CA ALA A 100 8.57 30.09 13.91
C ALA A 100 8.47 28.56 13.82
N ARG A 101 8.47 27.86 14.97
CA ARG A 101 8.27 26.42 15.03
C ARG A 101 6.85 26.01 14.70
N ALA A 102 5.83 26.79 15.05
CA ALA A 102 4.44 26.50 14.68
C ALA A 102 4.23 26.74 13.19
N LYS A 103 4.81 27.79 12.59
CA LYS A 103 4.78 28.04 11.15
C LYS A 103 5.56 26.96 10.40
N MET A 104 6.82 26.71 10.75
CA MET A 104 7.63 25.66 10.13
C MET A 104 7.02 24.26 10.36
N SER A 105 6.62 23.91 11.60
CA SER A 105 6.06 22.58 11.90
C SER A 105 4.62 22.36 11.41
N ALA A 106 3.83 23.41 11.18
CA ALA A 106 2.49 23.26 10.60
C ALA A 106 2.54 23.32 9.08
N GLU A 107 3.35 24.21 8.49
CA GLU A 107 3.46 24.40 7.04
C GLU A 107 4.28 23.26 6.41
N GLU A 108 5.41 22.86 7.01
CA GLU A 108 6.20 21.70 6.55
C GLU A 108 5.41 20.39 6.69
N LYS A 109 4.63 20.25 7.76
CA LYS A 109 3.75 19.09 7.94
C LYS A 109 2.60 19.10 6.95
N ALA A 110 1.97 20.26 6.71
CA ALA A 110 0.93 20.39 5.69
C ALA A 110 1.45 20.12 4.27
N GLU A 111 2.68 20.55 3.97
CA GLU A 111 3.31 20.27 2.68
C GLU A 111 3.73 18.80 2.54
N ALA A 112 4.26 18.19 3.60
CA ALA A 112 4.56 16.75 3.63
C ALA A 112 3.29 15.91 3.48
N ASP A 113 2.22 16.26 4.18
CA ASP A 113 0.92 15.59 4.09
C ASP A 113 0.30 15.78 2.68
N ARG A 114 0.39 17.00 2.10
CA ARG A 114 -0.06 17.26 0.73
C ARG A 114 0.72 16.42 -0.28
N LYS A 115 2.05 16.40 -0.18
CA LYS A 115 2.90 15.62 -1.09
C LYS A 115 2.68 14.12 -0.94
N ALA A 116 2.53 13.64 0.30
CA ALA A 116 2.19 12.24 0.55
C ALA A 116 0.82 11.88 -0.02
N GLN A 117 -0.16 12.78 0.07
CA GLN A 117 -1.47 12.58 -0.54
C GLN A 117 -1.39 12.56 -2.06
N GLU A 118 -0.71 13.54 -2.67
CA GLU A 118 -0.53 13.60 -4.13
C GLU A 118 0.16 12.34 -4.67
N GLN A 119 1.16 11.80 -3.94
CA GLN A 119 1.84 10.56 -4.28
C GLN A 119 0.91 9.35 -4.18
N ARG A 120 0.10 9.25 -3.11
CA ARG A 120 -0.90 8.19 -2.97
C ARG A 120 -1.92 8.26 -4.09
N ASP A 121 -2.46 9.43 -4.37
CA ASP A 121 -3.46 9.63 -5.41
C ASP A 121 -2.88 9.30 -6.80
N GLN A 122 -1.64 9.68 -7.07
CA GLN A 122 -0.97 9.33 -8.33
C GLN A 122 -0.75 7.82 -8.44
N GLN A 123 -0.30 7.17 -7.36
CA GLN A 123 -0.10 5.73 -7.35
C GLN A 123 -1.42 4.97 -7.54
N GLU A 124 -2.50 5.42 -6.92
CA GLU A 124 -3.84 4.85 -7.10
C GLU A 124 -4.32 5.02 -8.54
N ARG A 125 -4.14 6.20 -9.16
CA ARG A 125 -4.47 6.42 -10.57
C ARG A 125 -3.66 5.52 -11.49
N ASP A 126 -2.36 5.41 -11.26
CA ASP A 126 -1.47 4.58 -12.09
C ASP A 126 -1.83 3.10 -11.97
N ASN A 127 -2.15 2.62 -10.77
CA ASN A 127 -2.61 1.25 -10.54
C ASN A 127 -3.95 1.01 -11.22
N PHE A 128 -4.91 1.92 -11.07
CA PHE A 128 -6.21 1.82 -11.71
C PHE A 128 -6.08 1.75 -13.24
N HIS A 129 -5.27 2.61 -13.85
CA HIS A 129 -5.05 2.59 -15.29
C HIS A 129 -4.37 1.31 -15.76
N LYS A 130 -3.42 0.76 -14.98
CA LYS A 130 -2.79 -0.53 -15.28
C LYS A 130 -3.80 -1.68 -15.21
N GLU A 131 -4.59 -1.74 -14.14
CA GLU A 131 -5.62 -2.77 -13.98
C GLU A 131 -6.68 -2.69 -15.08
N GLN A 132 -7.09 -1.48 -15.43
CA GLN A 132 -8.04 -1.23 -16.52
C GLN A 132 -7.48 -1.68 -17.87
N ALA A 133 -6.25 -1.27 -18.22
CA ALA A 133 -5.58 -1.68 -19.45
C ALA A 133 -5.42 -3.21 -19.52
N HIS A 134 -5.00 -3.83 -18.41
CA HIS A 134 -4.87 -5.27 -18.31
C HIS A 134 -6.21 -5.99 -18.50
N PHE A 135 -7.28 -5.52 -17.86
CA PHE A 135 -8.61 -6.10 -18.02
C PHE A 135 -9.10 -6.06 -19.46
N TYR A 136 -8.96 -4.92 -20.14
CA TYR A 136 -9.36 -4.81 -21.55
C TYR A 136 -8.52 -5.69 -22.46
N ALA A 137 -7.20 -5.76 -22.24
CA ALA A 137 -6.34 -6.68 -22.96
C ALA A 137 -6.73 -8.15 -22.74
N GLN A 138 -7.06 -8.55 -21.51
CA GLN A 138 -7.55 -9.89 -21.22
C GLN A 138 -8.84 -10.20 -21.98
N GLN A 139 -9.78 -9.26 -22.00
CA GLN A 139 -11.04 -9.40 -22.71
C GLN A 139 -10.80 -9.55 -24.22
N GLU A 140 -9.93 -8.71 -24.79
CA GLU A 140 -9.64 -8.74 -26.22
C GLU A 140 -8.93 -10.03 -26.64
N LEU A 141 -7.92 -10.47 -25.88
CA LEU A 141 -7.27 -11.76 -26.10
C LEU A 141 -8.28 -12.92 -26.01
N ALA A 142 -9.16 -12.92 -25.02
CA ALA A 142 -10.17 -13.95 -24.85
C ALA A 142 -11.18 -13.98 -26.00
N ASN A 143 -11.60 -12.80 -26.51
CA ASN A 143 -12.48 -12.68 -27.67
C ASN A 143 -11.85 -13.33 -28.92
N ARG A 144 -10.55 -13.15 -29.10
CA ARG A 144 -9.76 -13.71 -30.21
C ARG A 144 -9.29 -15.14 -29.98
N LYS A 145 -9.72 -15.78 -28.88
CA LYS A 145 -9.30 -17.14 -28.50
C LYS A 145 -7.80 -17.29 -28.26
N LEU A 146 -7.14 -16.18 -27.92
CA LEU A 146 -5.75 -16.14 -27.51
C LEU A 146 -5.64 -16.28 -25.98
N PRO A 147 -4.50 -16.77 -25.46
CA PRO A 147 -4.36 -16.96 -24.01
C PRO A 147 -4.32 -15.62 -23.27
N ALA A 148 -5.28 -15.40 -22.36
CA ALA A 148 -5.37 -14.17 -21.55
C ALA A 148 -4.18 -13.96 -20.59
N THR A 149 -3.33 -14.98 -20.41
CA THR A 149 -2.07 -14.89 -19.66
C THR A 149 -1.07 -13.90 -20.26
N PHE A 150 -1.26 -13.52 -21.54
CA PHE A 150 -0.40 -12.55 -22.22
C PHE A 150 -0.88 -11.11 -22.09
N ALA A 151 -1.95 -10.85 -21.34
CA ALA A 151 -2.52 -9.50 -21.23
C ALA A 151 -1.53 -8.45 -20.72
N ASP A 152 -0.68 -8.79 -19.74
CA ASP A 152 0.38 -7.89 -19.23
C ASP A 152 1.36 -7.40 -20.32
N TYR A 153 1.49 -8.14 -21.43
CA TYR A 153 2.44 -7.82 -22.51
C TYR A 153 1.81 -7.01 -23.65
N VAL A 154 0.49 -7.08 -23.79
CA VAL A 154 -0.24 -6.37 -24.86
C VAL A 154 -1.08 -5.20 -24.34
N ALA A 155 -1.30 -5.13 -23.02
CA ALA A 155 -2.03 -4.05 -22.36
C ALA A 155 -1.35 -2.71 -22.58
N ASP A 156 -2.14 -1.73 -23.00
CA ASP A 156 -1.74 -0.35 -23.13
C ASP A 156 -2.87 0.55 -22.60
N GLN A 157 -2.52 1.76 -22.13
CA GLN A 157 -3.52 2.74 -21.71
C GLN A 157 -4.33 3.25 -22.90
N ASP A 158 -3.70 3.32 -24.08
CA ASP A 158 -4.37 3.64 -25.33
C ASP A 158 -4.98 2.40 -25.96
N HIS A 159 -6.29 2.45 -26.20
CA HIS A 159 -7.03 1.32 -26.74
C HIS A 159 -6.55 0.94 -28.15
N ASP A 160 -6.29 1.92 -29.01
CA ASP A 160 -5.88 1.64 -30.39
C ASP A 160 -4.49 0.97 -30.44
N THR A 161 -3.59 1.43 -29.58
CA THR A 161 -2.27 0.81 -29.38
C THR A 161 -2.39 -0.61 -28.81
N MET A 162 -3.26 -0.84 -27.82
CA MET A 162 -3.54 -2.17 -27.29
C MET A 162 -4.04 -3.12 -28.39
N ILE A 163 -4.99 -2.69 -29.22
CA ILE A 163 -5.49 -3.50 -30.34
C ILE A 163 -4.37 -3.83 -31.33
N ALA A 164 -3.53 -2.85 -31.69
CA ALA A 164 -2.38 -3.09 -32.57
C ALA A 164 -1.37 -4.09 -31.97
N ASN A 165 -1.14 -4.02 -30.66
CA ASN A 165 -0.30 -4.98 -29.94
C ASN A 165 -0.90 -6.39 -29.98
N VAL A 166 -2.21 -6.51 -29.77
CA VAL A 166 -2.92 -7.79 -29.86
C VAL A 166 -2.88 -8.35 -31.29
N ASP A 167 -3.11 -7.54 -32.31
CA ASP A 167 -3.01 -7.94 -33.72
C ASP A 167 -1.62 -8.50 -34.06
N SER A 168 -0.57 -7.80 -33.62
CA SER A 168 0.82 -8.21 -33.83
C SER A 168 1.15 -9.50 -33.10
N PHE A 169 0.68 -9.63 -31.85
CA PHE A 169 0.84 -10.84 -31.05
C PHE A 169 0.12 -12.03 -31.69
N GLU A 170 -1.14 -11.86 -32.10
CA GLU A 170 -1.94 -12.91 -32.74
C GLU A 170 -1.23 -13.48 -33.97
N LYS A 171 -0.77 -12.59 -34.85
CA LYS A 171 -0.05 -12.99 -36.07
C LYS A 171 1.20 -13.80 -35.73
N SER A 172 2.05 -13.26 -34.85
CA SER A 172 3.34 -13.89 -34.50
C SER A 172 3.14 -15.22 -33.78
N PHE A 173 2.13 -15.30 -32.89
CA PHE A 173 1.79 -16.52 -32.16
C PHE A 173 1.29 -17.61 -33.10
N ASN A 174 0.36 -17.27 -34.00
CA ASN A 174 -0.19 -18.22 -34.96
C ASN A 174 0.86 -18.70 -35.96
N GLU A 175 1.74 -17.81 -36.44
CA GLU A 175 2.88 -18.18 -37.29
C GLU A 175 3.82 -19.17 -36.57
N ALA A 176 4.19 -18.89 -35.32
CA ALA A 176 5.07 -19.77 -34.55
C ALA A 176 4.44 -21.14 -34.27
N VAL A 177 3.14 -21.19 -33.93
CA VAL A 177 2.41 -22.45 -33.71
C VAL A 177 2.27 -23.22 -35.01
N HIS A 178 1.94 -22.54 -36.12
CA HIS A 178 1.89 -23.14 -37.44
C HIS A 178 3.24 -23.74 -37.85
N ASP A 179 4.34 -23.00 -37.68
CA ASP A 179 5.67 -23.48 -38.04
C ASP A 179 6.12 -24.66 -37.20
N GLU A 180 5.84 -24.64 -35.90
CA GLU A 180 6.13 -25.76 -35.00
C GLU A 180 5.27 -26.99 -35.34
N THR A 181 3.98 -26.81 -35.61
CA THR A 181 3.11 -27.92 -36.04
C THR A 181 3.55 -28.48 -37.38
N LEU A 182 3.95 -27.63 -38.34
CA LEU A 182 4.50 -28.07 -39.62
C LEU A 182 5.80 -28.87 -39.41
N LYS A 183 6.71 -28.41 -38.55
CA LYS A 183 7.93 -29.16 -38.18
C LYS A 183 7.60 -30.51 -37.56
N ARG A 184 6.62 -30.58 -36.65
CA ARG A 184 6.17 -31.85 -36.06
C ARG A 184 5.48 -32.78 -37.07
N MET A 185 4.74 -32.23 -38.03
CA MET A 185 4.12 -32.98 -39.11
C MET A 185 5.14 -33.49 -40.13
N GLN A 186 6.21 -32.72 -40.39
CA GLN A 186 7.36 -33.16 -41.18
C GLN A 186 8.13 -34.25 -40.44
N GLY A 187 8.18 -34.18 -39.10
CA GLY A 187 8.79 -35.14 -38.19
C GLY A 187 10.33 -35.08 -38.21
N ASP A 188 10.97 -35.25 -37.04
CA ASP A 188 12.43 -35.50 -36.96
C ASP A 188 12.81 -36.88 -37.52
N GLN A 189 11.81 -37.74 -37.72
CA GLN A 189 11.94 -38.98 -38.45
C GLN A 189 11.05 -38.92 -39.68
N THR A 190 11.68 -39.01 -40.85
CA THR A 190 11.05 -39.73 -41.96
C THR A 190 10.51 -41.04 -41.35
N PRO A 191 9.20 -41.36 -41.42
CA PRO A 191 8.75 -42.70 -41.11
C PRO A 191 9.68 -43.60 -41.89
N ALA A 192 10.35 -44.57 -41.25
CA ALA A 192 11.24 -45.48 -41.93
C ALA A 192 10.48 -46.10 -43.11
N ALA A 193 10.61 -45.50 -44.27
CA ALA A 193 10.06 -45.97 -45.52
C ALA A 193 11.01 -47.10 -45.92
N GLY A 194 10.74 -48.27 -45.36
CA GLY A 194 11.57 -49.46 -45.48
C GLY A 194 11.21 -50.44 -44.37
N THR A 195 10.07 -51.10 -44.47
CA THR A 195 10.03 -52.31 -45.31
C THR A 195 9.05 -52.34 -46.48
N GLN A 196 8.51 -51.20 -46.95
CA GLN A 196 7.71 -51.22 -48.17
C GLN A 196 7.92 -49.94 -48.99
N THR A 197 9.05 -49.89 -49.72
CA THR A 197 9.15 -49.09 -50.94
C THR A 197 8.24 -49.75 -51.99
N PRO A 198 7.16 -49.12 -52.50
CA PRO A 198 6.40 -49.64 -53.62
C PRO A 198 7.24 -49.44 -54.90
N GLY A 199 8.22 -50.30 -55.11
CA GLY A 199 9.10 -50.18 -56.27
C GLY A 199 10.34 -51.08 -56.33
N ALA A 200 10.73 -51.76 -55.24
CA ALA A 200 11.98 -52.53 -55.29
C ALA A 200 12.03 -53.90 -54.57
N THR A 201 11.06 -54.27 -53.73
CA THR A 201 11.15 -55.54 -52.97
C THR A 201 9.81 -56.24 -52.79
N VAL A 202 9.05 -56.42 -53.88
CA VAL A 202 8.14 -57.57 -53.92
C VAL A 202 9.01 -58.75 -54.26
N THR A 203 9.17 -59.73 -53.36
CA THR A 203 9.83 -60.98 -53.73
C THR A 203 8.83 -61.90 -54.44
N GLN A 204 9.29 -62.91 -55.18
CA GLN A 204 8.37 -63.89 -55.80
C GLN A 204 7.44 -64.53 -54.76
N LYS A 205 7.95 -64.78 -53.55
CA LYS A 205 7.16 -65.30 -52.42
C LYS A 205 6.05 -64.34 -51.99
N ASP A 206 6.32 -63.04 -51.99
CA ASP A 206 5.32 -62.03 -51.63
C ASP A 206 4.26 -61.92 -52.73
N TRP A 207 4.67 -62.02 -54.01
CA TRP A 207 3.77 -62.07 -55.15
C TRP A 207 2.82 -63.28 -55.10
N ASP A 208 3.36 -64.47 -54.84
CA ASP A 208 2.57 -65.71 -54.76
C ASP A 208 1.60 -65.73 -53.55
N ALA A 209 1.94 -64.98 -52.49
CA ALA A 209 1.11 -64.83 -51.30
C ALA A 209 0.00 -63.76 -51.45
N MET A 210 0.07 -62.90 -52.46
CA MET A 210 -0.95 -61.88 -52.71
C MET A 210 -2.25 -62.51 -53.24
N SER A 211 -3.38 -61.92 -52.89
CA SER A 211 -4.66 -62.35 -53.47
C SER A 211 -4.68 -62.04 -54.97
N PHE A 212 -5.46 -62.82 -55.74
CA PHE A 212 -5.63 -62.60 -57.17
C PHE A 212 -6.07 -61.16 -57.51
N THR A 213 -6.91 -60.56 -56.65
CA THR A 213 -7.36 -59.17 -56.79
C THR A 213 -6.22 -58.17 -56.62
N ASP A 214 -5.31 -58.43 -55.68
CA ASP A 214 -4.16 -57.55 -55.44
C ASP A 214 -3.12 -57.69 -56.57
N GLN A 215 -2.90 -58.91 -57.07
CA GLN A 215 -2.07 -59.16 -58.24
C GLN A 215 -2.61 -58.43 -59.48
N TYR A 216 -3.92 -58.50 -59.72
CA TYR A 216 -4.58 -57.78 -60.82
C TYR A 216 -4.44 -56.26 -60.68
N THR A 217 -4.60 -55.74 -59.46
CA THR A 217 -4.42 -54.31 -59.18
C THR A 217 -2.98 -53.87 -59.44
N LEU A 218 -1.98 -54.70 -59.10
CA LEU A 218 -0.58 -54.42 -59.38
C LEU A 218 -0.26 -54.49 -60.88
N MET A 219 -0.86 -55.44 -61.62
CA MET A 219 -0.75 -55.48 -63.08
C MET A 219 -1.32 -54.23 -63.76
N GLN A 220 -2.43 -53.68 -63.26
CA GLN A 220 -3.01 -52.45 -63.81
C GLN A 220 -2.20 -51.19 -63.45
N LYS A 221 -1.79 -51.05 -62.20
CA LYS A 221 -1.13 -49.84 -61.70
C LYS A 221 0.38 -49.81 -61.95
N ASN A 222 1.02 -50.97 -62.01
CA ASN A 222 2.47 -51.10 -62.22
C ASN A 222 2.81 -52.35 -63.06
N PRO A 223 2.49 -52.33 -64.37
CA PRO A 223 2.68 -53.49 -65.26
C PRO A 223 4.15 -53.91 -65.40
N GLU A 224 5.10 -52.98 -65.34
CA GLU A 224 6.54 -53.27 -65.44
C GLU A 224 7.07 -54.05 -64.23
N LEU A 225 6.50 -53.81 -63.04
CA LEU A 225 6.83 -54.58 -61.84
C LEU A 225 6.19 -55.96 -61.89
N ALA A 226 4.91 -56.07 -62.28
CA ALA A 226 4.20 -57.35 -62.35
C ALA A 226 4.83 -58.33 -63.36
N LYS A 227 5.31 -57.84 -64.51
CA LYS A 227 6.01 -58.66 -65.52
C LYS A 227 7.23 -59.42 -64.98
N LYS A 228 7.83 -58.96 -63.87
CA LYS A 228 8.97 -59.65 -63.23
C LYS A 228 8.58 -60.95 -62.53
N PHE A 229 7.29 -61.12 -62.20
CA PHE A 229 6.77 -62.26 -61.44
C PHE A 229 5.84 -63.17 -62.25
N THR A 230 5.41 -62.76 -63.44
CA THR A 230 4.46 -63.48 -64.32
C THR A 230 5.15 -64.21 -65.48
N LYS A 231 6.32 -64.83 -65.27
CA LYS A 231 7.03 -65.59 -66.31
C LYS A 231 6.53 -67.02 -66.46
#